data_AF-A0A6I2RD95-F1
#
_entry.id   AF-A0A6I2RD95-F1
#
_cell.length_a   1.000
_cell.length_b   1.000
_cell.length_c   1.000
_cell.angle_alpha   90.00
_cell.angle_beta   90.00
_cell.angle_gamma   90.00
#
_symmetry.space_group_name_H-M   'P 1'
#
loop_
_entity.id
_entity.type
_entity.pdbx_description
1 polymer ?
#
loop_
_entity_poly.entity_id
_entity_poly.type
_entity_poly.pdbx_seq_one_letter_code
_entity_poly.pdbx_strand_id
1 'polypeptide(L)'
;MYVDGLSAQEPKTAAVIASSFVFNSSILDNTLRSAGIPQPEGPKTAVATFATVDKRDGFSWAALECDYLIVADPIQYHLGEENQHLVTVLAQPVLEGTGIGTAYRRLDVSFPLQDGVTVYVYERTRDIAPEEYRAISAELTALYPEYAAQYHSPV
;
A
#
# COMPACT_ATOMS: atom_id res chain seq x y z
N MET A 1 17.21 -6.51 1.01
CA MET A 1 15.83 -7.06 0.88
C MET A 1 15.38 -6.88 -0.57
N TYR A 2 14.41 -7.64 -1.08
CA TYR A 2 13.90 -7.43 -2.47
C TYR A 2 13.46 -5.98 -2.68
N VAL A 3 12.70 -5.42 -1.73
CA VAL A 3 12.21 -4.03 -1.78
C VAL A 3 13.35 -3.01 -1.86
N ASP A 4 14.44 -3.17 -1.11
CA ASP A 4 15.62 -2.29 -1.20
C ASP A 4 16.17 -2.26 -2.64
N GLY A 5 16.21 -3.43 -3.29
CA GLY A 5 16.73 -3.60 -4.65
C GLY A 5 15.91 -2.91 -5.73
N LEU A 6 14.67 -2.49 -5.46
CA LEU A 6 13.86 -1.72 -6.42
C LEU A 6 14.49 -0.37 -6.75
N SER A 7 15.34 0.17 -5.87
CA SER A 7 16.10 1.40 -6.08
C SER A 7 17.51 1.18 -6.63
N ALA A 8 17.83 -0.02 -7.16
CA ALA A 8 19.20 -0.34 -7.60
C ALA A 8 19.72 0.55 -8.74
N GLN A 9 18.83 1.05 -9.60
CA GLN A 9 19.20 1.91 -10.74
C GLN A 9 18.94 3.40 -10.47
N GLU A 10 17.84 3.73 -9.79
CA GLU A 10 17.47 5.08 -9.42
C GLU A 10 16.63 5.07 -8.12
N PRO A 11 16.55 6.18 -7.38
CA PRO A 11 15.73 6.24 -6.17
C PRO A 11 14.26 5.95 -6.46
N LYS A 12 13.66 5.02 -5.70
CA LYS A 12 12.25 4.64 -5.81
C LYS A 12 11.53 4.72 -4.46
N THR A 13 10.21 4.81 -4.54
CA THR A 13 9.29 4.85 -3.41
C THR A 13 8.33 3.67 -3.44
N ALA A 14 7.91 3.19 -2.29
CA ALA A 14 6.93 2.13 -2.16
C ALA A 14 5.93 2.42 -1.04
N ALA A 15 4.71 1.88 -1.13
CA ALA A 15 3.76 1.86 -0.02
C ALA A 15 3.30 0.43 0.25
N VAL A 16 3.18 0.07 1.52
CA VAL A 16 2.65 -1.23 1.96
C VAL A 16 1.16 -1.08 2.26
N ILE A 17 0.32 -1.74 1.47
CA ILE A 17 -1.14 -1.69 1.61
C ILE A 17 -1.60 -2.95 2.35
N ALA A 18 -1.23 -3.02 3.63
CA ALA A 18 -1.51 -4.14 4.51
C ALA A 18 -1.33 -3.71 5.98
N SER A 19 -2.06 -4.34 6.89
CA SER A 19 -2.02 -3.96 8.31
C SER A 19 -2.10 -5.12 9.31
N SER A 20 -2.20 -6.37 8.85
CA SER A 20 -2.39 -7.53 9.75
C SER A 20 -1.12 -7.87 10.54
N PHE A 21 -1.24 -8.84 11.45
CA PHE A 21 -0.09 -9.43 12.16
C PHE A 21 0.78 -10.34 11.27
N VAL A 22 0.29 -10.77 10.10
CA VAL A 22 1.07 -11.55 9.14
C VAL A 22 1.93 -10.62 8.28
N PHE A 23 1.35 -9.50 7.82
CA PHE A 23 2.07 -8.54 6.99
C PHE A 23 1.56 -7.11 7.20
N ASN A 24 2.51 -6.20 7.42
CA ASN A 24 2.31 -4.76 7.50
C ASN A 24 3.67 -4.05 7.30
N SER A 25 3.65 -2.71 7.17
CA SER A 25 4.87 -1.91 6.98
C SER A 25 5.89 -2.07 8.11
N SER A 26 5.44 -2.15 9.37
CA SER A 26 6.34 -2.30 10.52
C SER A 26 7.10 -3.63 10.49
N ILE A 27 6.48 -4.71 10.01
CA ILE A 27 7.16 -5.99 9.81
C ILE A 27 8.24 -5.82 8.75
N LEU A 28 7.91 -5.22 7.59
CA LEU A 28 8.88 -4.97 6.53
C LEU A 28 10.09 -4.17 7.04
N ASP A 29 9.84 -3.04 7.72
CA ASP A 29 10.88 -2.10 8.15
C ASP A 29 11.79 -2.66 9.24
N ASN A 30 11.24 -3.49 10.14
CA ASN A 30 11.95 -3.89 11.35
C ASN A 30 12.52 -5.31 11.30
N THR A 31 12.09 -6.18 10.38
CA THR A 31 12.48 -7.61 10.40
C THR A 31 13.99 -7.81 10.46
N LEU A 32 14.75 -7.18 9.55
CA LEU A 32 16.21 -7.35 9.51
C LEU A 32 16.88 -6.83 10.78
N ARG A 33 16.44 -5.66 11.26
CA ARG A 33 16.97 -5.04 12.48
C ARG A 33 16.72 -5.91 13.70
N SER A 34 15.49 -6.41 13.85
CA SER A 34 15.09 -7.29 14.96
C SER A 34 15.81 -8.63 14.93
N ALA A 35 16.19 -9.12 13.75
CA ALA A 35 16.98 -10.34 13.57
C ALA A 35 18.50 -10.12 13.72
N GLY A 36 18.97 -8.89 13.96
CA GLY A 36 20.40 -8.57 14.00
C GLY A 36 21.10 -8.73 12.64
N ILE A 37 20.35 -8.77 11.54
CA ILE A 37 20.87 -8.89 10.19
C ILE A 37 21.29 -7.49 9.72
N PRO A 38 22.57 -7.28 9.33
CA PRO A 38 23.02 -6.01 8.78
C PRO A 38 22.16 -5.59 7.58
N GLN A 39 21.77 -4.32 7.56
CA GLN A 39 21.09 -3.78 6.38
C GLN A 39 22.11 -3.51 5.27
N PRO A 40 21.78 -3.77 4.00
CA PRO A 40 22.67 -3.48 2.89
C PRO A 40 23.00 -1.98 2.82
N GLU A 41 24.22 -1.64 2.42
CA GLU A 41 24.70 -0.26 2.23
C GLU A 41 24.22 0.39 0.93
N GLY A 42 23.62 -0.40 0.02
CA GLY A 42 23.10 0.06 -1.26
C GLY A 42 21.89 0.99 -1.17
N PRO A 43 21.42 1.54 -2.30
CA PRO A 43 20.22 2.37 -2.33
C PRO A 43 19.04 1.61 -1.72
N LYS A 44 18.23 2.32 -0.94
CA LYS A 44 17.04 1.78 -0.29
C LYS A 44 15.82 2.48 -0.84
N THR A 45 14.84 1.67 -1.23
CA THR A 45 13.51 2.15 -1.59
C THR A 45 12.84 2.75 -0.37
N ALA A 46 12.41 3.99 -0.49
CA ALA A 46 11.75 4.70 0.59
C ALA A 46 10.31 4.18 0.74
N VAL A 47 9.98 3.63 1.91
CA VAL A 47 8.63 3.16 2.19
C VAL A 47 7.81 4.30 2.79
N ALA A 48 6.79 4.76 2.07
CA ALA A 48 5.86 5.78 2.54
C ALA A 48 4.91 5.18 3.59
N THR A 49 4.60 5.99 4.61
CA THR A 49 3.58 5.64 5.59
C THR A 49 2.21 5.62 4.93
N PHE A 50 1.45 4.55 5.19
CA PHE A 50 0.07 4.43 4.77
C PHE A 50 -0.84 4.32 6.01
N ALA A 51 -1.82 5.20 6.11
CA ALA A 51 -2.87 5.13 7.12
C ALA A 51 -3.77 3.92 6.87
N THR A 52 -4.04 3.16 7.93
CA THR A 52 -4.80 1.90 7.83
C THR A 52 -6.05 1.88 8.71
N VAL A 53 -6.30 2.91 9.52
CA VAL A 53 -7.45 3.00 10.41
C VAL A 53 -8.33 4.16 9.95
N ASP A 54 -9.53 3.83 9.46
CA ASP A 54 -10.38 4.75 8.71
C ASP A 54 -10.58 6.09 9.43
N LYS A 55 -11.01 6.04 10.70
CA LYS A 55 -11.44 7.23 11.47
C LYS A 55 -10.30 7.97 12.18
N ARG A 56 -9.02 7.63 11.92
CA ARG A 56 -7.87 8.15 12.69
C ARG A 56 -7.03 9.19 11.94
N ASP A 57 -6.52 8.83 10.77
CA ASP A 57 -5.41 9.57 10.14
C ASP A 57 -5.76 10.19 8.76
N GLY A 58 -6.98 9.95 8.26
CA GLY A 58 -7.36 10.28 6.89
C GLY A 58 -6.65 9.44 5.82
N PHE A 59 -6.95 9.73 4.56
CA PHE A 59 -6.36 8.97 3.46
C PHE A 59 -4.93 9.44 3.14
N SER A 60 -4.00 8.49 3.03
CA SER A 60 -2.60 8.78 2.68
C SER A 60 -2.43 8.91 1.17
N TRP A 61 -2.80 10.06 0.62
CA TRP A 61 -2.76 10.33 -0.83
C TRP A 61 -1.37 10.11 -1.47
N ALA A 62 -0.29 10.33 -0.72
CA ALA A 62 1.08 10.08 -1.17
C ALA A 62 1.34 8.60 -1.56
N ALA A 63 0.53 7.65 -1.08
CA ALA A 63 0.63 6.26 -1.51
C ALA A 63 0.31 6.08 -3.01
N LEU A 64 -0.54 6.95 -3.57
CA LEU A 64 -0.89 6.92 -5.00
C LEU A 64 0.23 7.43 -5.90
N GLU A 65 1.16 8.20 -5.34
CA GLU A 65 2.31 8.76 -6.05
C GLU A 65 3.51 7.80 -6.04
N CYS A 66 3.51 6.82 -5.13
CA CYS A 66 4.58 5.84 -4.99
C CYS A 66 4.84 5.07 -6.29
N ASP A 67 6.11 4.76 -6.56
CA ASP A 67 6.51 3.95 -7.71
C ASP A 67 5.98 2.52 -7.58
N TYR A 68 5.88 2.00 -6.34
CA TYR A 68 5.41 0.66 -6.07
C TYR A 68 4.32 0.59 -5.00
N LEU A 69 3.35 -0.30 -5.21
CA LEU A 69 2.45 -0.78 -4.16
C LEU A 69 2.79 -2.22 -3.82
N ILE A 70 2.88 -2.51 -2.52
CA ILE A 70 3.11 -3.85 -1.99
C ILE A 70 1.80 -4.31 -1.35
N VAL A 71 1.16 -5.30 -1.96
CA VAL A 71 -0.20 -5.73 -1.62
C VAL A 71 -0.20 -7.22 -1.33
N ALA A 72 -1.01 -7.65 -0.37
CA ALA A 72 -1.15 -9.05 0.02
C ALA A 72 -2.52 -9.60 -0.36
N ASP A 73 -2.57 -10.89 -0.71
CA ASP A 73 -3.77 -11.67 -0.99
C ASP A 73 -3.81 -12.89 -0.06
N PRO A 74 -4.87 -13.08 0.76
CA PRO A 74 -6.02 -12.19 0.94
C PRO A 74 -5.62 -10.81 1.50
N ILE A 75 -6.49 -9.80 1.38
CA ILE A 75 -6.21 -8.45 1.90
C ILE A 75 -6.04 -8.50 3.42
N GLN A 76 -5.05 -7.77 3.93
CA GLN A 76 -4.54 -7.92 5.29
C GLN A 76 -5.01 -6.81 6.23
N TYR A 77 -5.86 -7.19 7.19
CA TYR A 77 -6.47 -6.32 8.21
C TYR A 77 -6.06 -6.74 9.63
N HIS A 78 -5.92 -5.79 10.57
CA HIS A 78 -5.82 -6.06 12.01
C HIS A 78 -7.08 -5.68 12.80
N LEU A 79 -7.95 -4.81 12.26
CA LEU A 79 -9.22 -4.39 12.88
C LEU A 79 -10.46 -4.89 12.12
N GLY A 80 -10.28 -5.77 11.14
CA GLY A 80 -11.35 -6.20 10.23
C GLY A 80 -11.56 -5.22 9.07
N GLU A 81 -12.13 -5.74 7.99
CA GLU A 81 -12.42 -4.99 6.76
C GLU A 81 -13.32 -3.78 7.05
N GLU A 82 -14.28 -3.93 7.96
CA GLU A 82 -15.27 -2.91 8.30
C GLU A 82 -14.70 -1.66 8.99
N ASN A 83 -13.45 -1.73 9.47
CA ASN A 83 -12.76 -0.63 10.15
C ASN A 83 -11.52 -0.14 9.37
N GLN A 84 -11.25 -0.71 8.19
CA GLN A 84 -10.02 -0.51 7.44
C GLN A 84 -10.25 -0.41 5.92
N HIS A 85 -11.32 0.25 5.51
CA HIS A 85 -11.64 0.53 4.10
C HIS A 85 -10.53 1.31 3.39
N LEU A 86 -9.69 2.07 4.10
CA LEU A 86 -8.49 2.68 3.50
C LEU A 86 -7.60 1.61 2.85
N VAL A 87 -7.45 0.43 3.48
CA VAL A 87 -6.68 -0.67 2.92
C VAL A 87 -7.42 -1.28 1.73
N THR A 88 -8.73 -1.52 1.86
CA THR A 88 -9.56 -2.17 0.82
C THR A 88 -9.60 -1.36 -0.46
N VAL A 89 -9.86 -0.05 -0.38
CA VAL A 89 -10.04 0.85 -1.54
C VAL A 89 -8.79 0.95 -2.42
N LEU A 90 -7.62 0.56 -1.90
CA LEU A 90 -6.39 0.42 -2.69
C LEU A 90 -6.03 -1.02 -3.02
N ALA A 91 -6.06 -1.92 -2.05
CA ALA A 91 -5.60 -3.29 -2.25
C ALA A 91 -6.48 -4.04 -3.26
N GLN A 92 -7.80 -3.92 -3.14
CA GLN A 92 -8.73 -4.69 -3.98
C GLN A 92 -8.63 -4.31 -5.46
N PRO A 93 -8.72 -3.03 -5.87
CA PRO A 93 -8.61 -2.68 -7.29
C PRO A 93 -7.25 -3.06 -7.88
N VAL A 94 -6.17 -2.96 -7.09
CA VAL A 94 -4.81 -3.37 -7.52
C VAL A 94 -4.70 -4.87 -7.73
N LEU A 95 -5.27 -5.69 -6.83
CA LEU A 95 -5.30 -7.15 -6.98
C LEU A 95 -6.14 -7.58 -8.19
N GLU A 96 -7.29 -6.95 -8.39
CA GLU A 96 -8.23 -7.27 -9.46
C GLU A 96 -7.86 -6.66 -10.82
N GLY A 97 -6.96 -5.67 -10.85
CA GLY A 97 -6.62 -4.92 -12.05
C GLY A 97 -7.75 -4.02 -12.54
N THR A 98 -8.56 -3.49 -11.64
CA THR A 98 -9.72 -2.63 -11.91
C THR A 98 -9.48 -1.23 -11.37
N GLY A 99 -10.25 -0.23 -11.83
CA GLY A 99 -10.14 1.16 -11.37
C GLY A 99 -8.68 1.65 -11.34
N ILE A 100 -8.24 2.13 -10.18
CA ILE A 100 -6.86 2.60 -9.96
C ILE A 100 -5.80 1.50 -10.16
N GLY A 101 -6.15 0.23 -9.95
CA GLY A 101 -5.28 -0.91 -10.21
C GLY A 101 -4.82 -1.03 -11.66
N THR A 102 -5.58 -0.46 -12.61
CA THR A 102 -5.17 -0.40 -14.02
C THR A 102 -3.95 0.50 -14.27
N ALA A 103 -3.60 1.35 -13.31
CA ALA A 103 -2.37 2.14 -13.37
C ALA A 103 -1.13 1.32 -13.02
N TYR A 104 -1.32 0.12 -12.47
CA TYR A 104 -0.25 -0.70 -11.91
C TYR A 104 -0.06 -2.01 -12.68
N ARG A 105 1.21 -2.41 -12.82
CA ARG A 105 1.61 -3.69 -13.39
C ARG A 105 2.20 -4.56 -12.29
N ARG A 106 1.67 -5.76 -12.09
CA ARG A 106 2.27 -6.76 -11.20
C ARG A 106 3.64 -7.18 -11.72
N LEU A 107 4.66 -7.12 -10.87
CA LEU A 107 5.98 -7.67 -11.16
C LEU A 107 5.96 -9.20 -11.09
N ASP A 108 6.88 -9.85 -11.79
CA ASP A 108 7.02 -11.32 -11.79
C ASP A 108 7.74 -11.84 -10.53
N VAL A 109 7.23 -11.43 -9.37
CA VAL A 109 7.67 -11.87 -8.05
C VAL A 109 6.48 -12.00 -7.12
N SER A 110 6.57 -12.96 -6.21
CA SER A 110 5.62 -13.13 -5.11
C SER A 110 6.31 -13.74 -3.91
N PHE A 111 5.76 -13.46 -2.73
CA PHE A 111 6.32 -13.92 -1.46
C PHE A 111 5.22 -14.60 -0.65
N PRO A 112 5.17 -15.94 -0.64
CA PRO A 112 4.25 -16.66 0.24
C PRO A 112 4.68 -16.49 1.70
N LEU A 113 3.70 -16.21 2.54
CA LEU A 113 3.81 -16.08 3.98
C LEU A 113 2.96 -17.17 4.66
N GLN A 114 2.90 -17.14 6.00
CA GLN A 114 2.00 -18.03 6.76
C GLN A 114 0.52 -17.76 6.43
N ASP A 115 -0.34 -18.70 6.83
CA ASP A 115 -1.80 -18.59 6.73
C ASP A 115 -2.34 -18.39 5.30
N GLY A 116 -1.59 -18.86 4.30
CA GLY A 116 -1.99 -18.77 2.89
C GLY A 116 -1.85 -17.38 2.28
N VAL A 117 -1.24 -16.43 2.99
CA VAL A 117 -1.03 -15.06 2.50
C VAL A 117 0.08 -15.03 1.47
N THR A 118 -0.13 -14.37 0.34
CA THR A 118 0.90 -14.10 -0.67
C THR A 118 1.05 -12.60 -0.88
N VAL A 119 2.27 -12.09 -0.79
CA VAL A 119 2.59 -10.69 -1.06
C VAL A 119 3.07 -10.53 -2.51
N TYR A 120 2.55 -9.52 -3.18
CA TYR A 120 2.90 -9.12 -4.53
C TYR A 120 3.44 -7.68 -4.56
N VAL A 121 4.21 -7.38 -5.60
CA VAL A 121 4.72 -6.03 -5.85
C VAL A 121 4.17 -5.53 -7.18
N TYR A 122 3.62 -4.33 -7.15
CA TYR A 122 2.97 -3.68 -8.29
C TYR A 122 3.70 -2.39 -8.61
N GLU A 123 4.14 -2.22 -9.85
CA GLU A 123 4.81 -1.01 -10.35
C GLU A 123 3.80 -0.07 -10.99
N ARG A 124 3.84 1.21 -10.62
CA ARG A 124 3.03 2.25 -11.24
C ARG A 124 3.54 2.54 -12.65
N THR A 125 2.69 2.35 -13.65
CA THR A 125 3.04 2.50 -15.08
C THR A 125 2.51 3.78 -15.72
N ARG A 126 1.64 4.50 -15.02
CA ARG A 126 1.09 5.79 -15.44
C ARG A 126 0.72 6.64 -14.23
N ASP A 127 0.47 7.92 -14.46
CA ASP A 127 -0.11 8.77 -13.44
C ASP A 127 -1.55 8.37 -13.12
N ILE A 128 -1.92 8.57 -11.86
CA ILE A 128 -3.28 8.38 -11.39
C ILE A 128 -4.12 9.56 -11.85
N ALA A 129 -5.25 9.28 -12.50
CA ALA A 129 -6.13 10.29 -13.04
C ALA A 129 -6.90 11.01 -11.92
N PRO A 130 -7.20 12.32 -12.04
CA PRO A 130 -7.98 13.05 -11.03
C PRO A 130 -9.31 12.39 -10.67
N GLU A 131 -9.94 11.71 -11.61
CA GLU A 131 -11.18 10.96 -11.41
C GLU A 131 -10.98 9.76 -10.47
N GLU A 132 -9.80 9.13 -10.47
CA GLU A 132 -9.46 8.01 -9.58
C GLU A 132 -9.24 8.52 -8.14
N TYR A 133 -8.61 9.70 -7.96
CA TYR A 133 -8.55 10.38 -6.64
C TYR A 133 -9.94 10.70 -6.11
N ARG A 134 -10.79 11.28 -6.96
CA ARG A 134 -12.16 11.66 -6.58
C ARG A 134 -13.03 10.43 -6.30
N ALA A 135 -12.82 9.32 -6.99
CA ALA A 135 -13.53 8.06 -6.72
C ALA A 135 -13.22 7.55 -5.31
N ILE A 136 -11.94 7.48 -4.92
CA ILE A 136 -11.51 7.08 -3.58
C ILE A 136 -12.10 8.03 -2.52
N SER A 137 -11.98 9.34 -2.77
CA SER A 137 -12.52 10.38 -1.88
C SER A 137 -14.02 10.24 -1.68
N ALA A 138 -14.78 10.03 -2.76
CA ALA A 138 -16.23 9.86 -2.72
C ALA A 138 -16.65 8.59 -1.98
N GLU A 139 -15.95 7.47 -2.22
CA GLU A 139 -16.23 6.19 -1.54
C GLU A 139 -16.05 6.31 -0.03
N LEU A 140 -14.89 6.81 0.42
CA LEU A 140 -14.59 6.97 1.85
C LEU A 140 -15.50 8.02 2.51
N THR A 141 -15.82 9.11 1.80
CA THR A 141 -16.76 10.13 2.30
C THR A 141 -18.18 9.59 2.44
N ALA A 142 -18.61 8.71 1.53
CA ALA A 142 -19.93 8.09 1.60
C ALA A 142 -20.03 7.11 2.79
N LEU A 143 -18.95 6.38 3.08
CA LEU A 143 -18.87 5.47 4.24
C LEU A 143 -18.78 6.23 5.57
N TYR A 144 -18.10 7.37 5.58
CA TYR A 144 -17.75 8.12 6.78
C TYR A 144 -18.02 9.62 6.62
N PRO A 145 -19.29 10.03 6.47
CA PRO A 145 -19.65 11.43 6.22
C PRO A 145 -19.21 12.36 7.35
N GLU A 146 -19.18 11.88 8.61
CA GLU A 146 -18.71 12.66 9.75
C GLU A 146 -17.19 12.91 9.74
N TYR A 147 -16.44 12.19 8.90
CA TYR A 147 -14.99 12.31 8.72
C TYR A 147 -14.60 12.82 7.32
N ALA A 148 -15.54 13.34 6.51
CA ALA A 148 -15.32 13.74 5.12
C ALA A 148 -14.07 14.62 4.88
N ALA A 149 -13.77 15.52 5.82
CA ALA A 149 -12.59 16.38 5.74
C ALA A 149 -11.26 15.60 5.67
N GLN A 150 -11.20 14.39 6.26
CA GLN A 150 -10.03 13.52 6.26
C GLN A 150 -9.81 12.80 4.92
N TYR A 151 -10.82 12.79 4.04
CA TYR A 151 -10.78 12.10 2.76
C TYR A 151 -10.88 13.05 1.57
N HIS A 152 -10.64 14.34 1.77
CA HIS A 152 -10.66 15.29 0.68
C HIS A 152 -9.55 14.99 -0.34
N SER A 153 -9.93 14.82 -1.60
CA SER A 153 -8.99 14.68 -2.72
C SER A 153 -8.06 15.90 -2.80
N PRO A 154 -6.75 15.72 -3.07
CA PRO A 154 -5.83 16.84 -3.28
C PRO A 154 -5.96 17.48 -4.68
N VAL A 155 -6.79 16.91 -5.56
CA VAL A 155 -6.99 17.30 -6.99
C VAL A 155 -8.46 17.43 -7.39
#